data_AF-A0A2K8Z471-F1
#
_entry.id   AF-A0A2K8Z471-F1
#
_cell.length_a   1.000
_cell.length_b   1.000
_cell.length_c   1.000
_cell.angle_alpha   90.00
_cell.angle_beta   90.00
_cell.angle_gamma   90.00
#
_symmetry.space_group_name_H-M   'P 1'
#
loop_
_entity.id
_entity.type
_entity.pdbx_description
1 polymer ?
#
loop_
_entity_poly.entity_id
_entity_poly.type
_entity_poly.pdbx_seq_one_letter_code
_entity_poly.pdbx_strand_id
1 'polypeptide(L)'
;MMDFLSQPPYLMKQIVMASPNGVLILQPVFKIDVGKLDLVLTDVNAIACQELSCPRKQVLGQPFHRYFPLLATQKTIERYWQVISTGKPIQFLLNELDPLSLVATAVSVSVSVIPLFPTLLVMYQLNRS
;
A
#
# COMPACT_ATOMS: atom_id res chain seq x y z
N MET A 1 -10.86 23.91 27.72
CA MET A 1 -10.34 24.49 26.46
C MET A 1 -9.23 23.56 25.97
N MET A 2 -9.21 23.24 24.68
CA MET A 2 -8.69 22.00 24.07
C MET A 2 -7.22 21.63 24.33
N ASP A 3 -6.99 20.41 24.83
CA ASP A 3 -5.75 19.63 24.65
C ASP A 3 -5.97 18.61 23.52
N PHE A 4 -5.64 18.96 22.28
CA PHE A 4 -5.81 18.04 21.13
C PHE A 4 -4.57 17.88 20.23
N LEU A 5 -3.39 18.36 20.65
CA LEU A 5 -2.17 18.33 19.83
C LEU A 5 -1.02 17.47 20.37
N SER A 6 -1.30 16.45 21.20
CA SER A 6 -0.24 15.68 21.87
C SER A 6 -0.40 14.17 21.71
N GLN A 7 -0.49 13.69 20.47
CA GLN A 7 -0.21 12.29 20.15
C GLN A 7 0.65 12.27 18.87
N PRO A 8 1.97 12.04 18.96
CA PRO A 8 2.86 11.87 17.80
C PRO A 8 2.32 10.97 16.68
N PRO A 9 1.58 9.87 16.96
CA PRO A 9 1.00 9.01 15.92
C PRO A 9 -0.04 9.71 15.02
N TYR A 10 -0.82 10.66 15.56
CA TYR A 10 -1.91 11.29 14.81
C TYR A 10 -1.40 12.30 13.78
N LEU A 11 -0.44 13.15 14.18
CA LEU A 11 0.18 14.12 13.26
C LEU A 11 0.93 13.41 12.15
N MET A 12 1.66 12.34 12.48
CA MET A 12 2.37 11.52 11.49
C MET A 12 1.40 10.93 10.46
N LYS A 13 0.26 10.39 10.93
CA LYS A 13 -0.79 9.89 10.05
C LYS A 13 -1.34 10.99 9.13
N GLN A 14 -1.58 12.20 9.64
CA GLN A 14 -2.06 13.31 8.81
C GLN A 14 -1.06 13.69 7.72
N ILE A 15 0.23 13.78 8.05
CA ILE A 15 1.30 14.10 7.10
C ILE A 15 1.36 13.05 5.99
N VAL A 16 1.35 11.77 6.38
CA VAL A 16 1.37 10.65 5.43
C VAL A 16 0.13 10.66 4.54
N MET A 17 -1.06 10.92 5.09
CA MET A 17 -2.31 10.96 4.32
C MET A 17 -2.43 12.19 3.41
N ALA A 18 -1.72 13.28 3.72
CA ALA A 18 -1.62 14.46 2.87
C ALA A 18 -0.52 14.35 1.80
N SER A 19 0.22 13.23 1.76
CA SER A 19 1.26 12.99 0.76
C SER A 19 0.70 13.07 -0.67
N PRO A 20 1.46 13.62 -1.63
CA PRO A 20 1.10 13.58 -3.05
C PRO A 20 1.22 12.18 -3.66
N ASN A 21 1.78 11.20 -2.94
CA ASN A 21 1.87 9.81 -3.36
C ASN A 21 0.58 9.06 -3.04
N GLY A 22 0.30 7.98 -3.78
CA GLY A 22 -0.75 7.05 -3.39
C GLY A 22 -0.37 6.37 -2.09
N VAL A 23 -1.25 6.42 -1.08
CA VAL A 23 -1.00 5.83 0.24
C VAL A 23 -2.10 4.84 0.59
N LEU A 24 -1.69 3.64 0.96
CA LEU A 24 -2.54 2.54 1.43
C LEU A 24 -2.04 2.08 2.80
N ILE A 25 -2.96 1.86 3.73
CA ILE A 25 -2.68 1.08 4.94
C ILE A 25 -3.37 -0.27 4.79
N LEU A 26 -2.57 -1.33 4.88
CA LEU A 26 -3.00 -2.70 4.68
C LEU A 26 -2.89 -3.49 5.99
N GLN A 27 -3.94 -4.25 6.32
CA GLN A 27 -3.91 -5.22 7.40
C GLN A 27 -3.61 -6.62 6.82
N PRO A 28 -2.52 -7.26 7.25
CA PRO A 28 -2.29 -8.69 7.04
C PRO A 28 -3.42 -9.52 7.66
N VAL A 29 -4.03 -10.37 6.85
CA VAL A 29 -4.98 -11.39 7.29
C VAL A 29 -4.38 -12.74 6.92
N PHE A 30 -3.96 -13.49 7.93
CA PHE A 30 -3.41 -14.83 7.75
C PHE A 30 -4.55 -15.84 7.73
N LYS A 31 -4.73 -16.53 6.60
CA LYS A 31 -5.69 -17.63 6.50
C LYS A 31 -5.04 -18.94 6.93
N ILE A 32 -5.74 -19.67 7.80
CA ILE A 32 -5.26 -20.90 8.45
C ILE A 32 -5.00 -22.03 7.43
N ASP A 33 -5.72 -22.07 6.30
CA ASP A 33 -5.68 -23.21 5.37
C ASP A 33 -4.60 -23.16 4.28
N VAL A 34 -3.92 -22.03 4.03
CA VAL A 34 -3.06 -21.93 2.82
C VAL A 34 -1.73 -21.18 3.04
N GLY A 35 -1.42 -20.66 4.23
CA GLY A 35 -0.20 -19.84 4.42
C GLY A 35 -0.13 -18.65 3.45
N LYS A 36 -1.25 -18.29 2.84
CA LYS A 36 -1.36 -17.22 1.85
C LYS A 36 -1.69 -15.93 2.59
N LEU A 37 -0.83 -14.94 2.39
CA LEU A 37 -1.04 -13.59 2.88
C LEU A 37 -2.19 -12.95 2.10
N ASP A 38 -3.31 -12.72 2.77
CA ASP A 38 -4.31 -11.77 2.29
C ASP A 38 -4.07 -10.40 2.94
N LEU A 39 -4.41 -9.35 2.20
CA LEU A 39 -4.25 -7.97 2.65
C LEU A 39 -5.57 -7.22 2.46
N VAL A 40 -6.02 -6.57 3.53
CA VAL A 40 -7.27 -5.80 3.56
C VAL A 40 -6.94 -4.32 3.69
N LEU A 41 -7.64 -3.46 2.94
CA LEU A 41 -7.47 -2.01 3.01
C LEU A 41 -8.11 -1.46 4.30
N THR A 42 -7.30 -0.96 5.23
CA THR A 42 -7.78 -0.30 6.46
C THR A 42 -7.76 1.21 6.36
N ASP A 43 -6.91 1.77 5.49
CA ASP A 43 -6.94 3.18 5.16
C ASP A 43 -6.40 3.46 3.76
N VAL A 44 -6.83 4.57 3.17
CA VAL A 44 -6.38 5.07 1.87
C VAL A 44 -6.43 6.59 1.85
N ASN A 45 -5.47 7.23 1.18
CA ASN A 45 -5.49 8.69 1.02
C ASN A 45 -6.34 9.14 -0.19
N ALA A 46 -6.49 10.46 -0.31
CA ALA A 46 -7.27 11.08 -1.37
C ALA A 46 -6.70 10.79 -2.77
N ILE A 47 -5.37 10.76 -2.91
CA ILE A 47 -4.69 10.46 -4.18
C ILE A 47 -5.07 9.06 -4.68
N ALA A 48 -4.96 8.04 -3.82
CA ALA A 48 -5.34 6.68 -4.18
C ALA A 48 -6.84 6.55 -4.52
N CYS A 49 -7.72 7.27 -3.80
CA CYS A 49 -9.16 7.29 -4.13
C CYS A 49 -9.44 7.94 -5.49
N GLN A 50 -8.73 9.01 -5.83
CA GLN A 50 -8.86 9.72 -7.09
C GLN A 50 -8.42 8.84 -8.27
N GLU A 51 -7.28 8.15 -8.13
CA GLU A 51 -6.79 7.21 -9.15
C GLU A 51 -7.76 6.05 -9.40
N LEU A 52 -8.38 5.52 -8.34
CA LEU A 52 -9.39 4.48 -8.45
C LEU A 52 -10.77 4.99 -8.90
N SER A 53 -10.97 6.31 -8.95
CA SER A 53 -12.30 6.94 -9.09
C SER A 53 -13.35 6.33 -8.15
N CYS A 54 -12.93 5.95 -6.94
CA CYS A 54 -13.74 5.23 -5.96
C CYS A 54 -13.65 5.92 -4.60
N PRO A 55 -14.79 6.17 -3.91
CA PRO A 55 -14.76 6.83 -2.62
C PRO A 55 -14.20 5.88 -1.54
N ARG A 56 -13.38 6.43 -0.64
CA ARG A 56 -12.74 5.74 0.49
C ARG A 56 -13.68 4.72 1.19
N LYS A 57 -14.92 5.11 1.48
CA LYS A 57 -15.90 4.26 2.19
C LYS A 57 -16.21 2.92 1.49
N GLN A 58 -16.08 2.85 0.16
CA GLN A 58 -16.30 1.61 -0.59
C GLN A 58 -15.06 0.71 -0.61
N VAL A 59 -13.88 1.29 -0.37
CA VAL A 59 -12.58 0.61 -0.47
C VAL A 59 -12.18 -0.01 0.88
N LEU A 60 -12.52 0.64 1.99
CA LEU A 60 -12.16 0.16 3.32
C LEU A 60 -12.81 -1.20 3.65
N GLY A 61 -12.04 -2.06 4.29
CA GLY A 61 -12.45 -3.42 4.67
C GLY A 61 -12.47 -4.42 3.51
N GLN A 62 -12.17 -3.99 2.29
CA GLN A 62 -12.14 -4.87 1.12
C GLN A 62 -10.74 -5.46 0.88
N PRO A 63 -10.65 -6.63 0.23
CA PRO A 63 -9.37 -7.19 -0.20
C PRO A 63 -8.65 -6.23 -1.16
N PHE A 64 -7.38 -5.94 -0.89
CA PHE A 64 -6.68 -4.89 -1.64
C PHE A 64 -6.48 -5.24 -3.12
N HIS A 65 -6.32 -6.53 -3.44
CA HIS A 65 -6.11 -7.03 -4.79
C HIS A 65 -7.27 -6.72 -5.74
N ARG A 66 -8.48 -6.48 -5.19
CA ARG A 66 -9.67 -6.10 -5.96
C ARG A 66 -9.52 -4.72 -6.59
N TYR A 67 -8.84 -3.80 -5.94
CA TYR A 67 -8.69 -2.40 -6.37
C TYR A 67 -7.33 -2.11 -6.96
N PHE A 68 -6.28 -2.78 -6.48
CA PHE A 68 -4.91 -2.58 -6.93
C PHE A 68 -4.29 -3.86 -7.49
N PRO A 69 -4.81 -4.42 -8.59
CA PRO A 69 -4.32 -5.68 -9.15
C PRO A 69 -2.83 -5.63 -9.53
N LEU A 70 -2.35 -4.48 -10.02
CA LEU A 70 -0.94 -4.27 -10.37
C LEU A 70 0.00 -4.29 -9.15
N LEU A 71 -0.51 -3.91 -7.97
CA LEU A 71 0.23 -3.99 -6.71
C LEU A 71 0.02 -5.34 -5.99
N ALA A 72 -0.82 -6.22 -6.54
CA ALA A 72 -1.20 -7.49 -5.96
C ALA A 72 -0.67 -8.72 -6.72
N THR A 73 0.36 -8.53 -7.54
CA THR A 73 1.04 -9.66 -8.19
C THR A 73 1.72 -10.54 -7.16
N GLN A 74 1.90 -11.83 -7.46
CA GLN A 74 2.57 -12.76 -6.56
C GLN A 74 3.93 -12.24 -6.08
N LYS A 75 4.76 -11.71 -6.98
CA LYS A 75 6.07 -11.15 -6.63
C LYS A 75 5.97 -9.95 -5.70
N THR A 76 4.96 -9.11 -5.87
CA THR A 76 4.72 -7.97 -4.97
C THR A 76 4.27 -8.44 -3.58
N ILE A 77 3.39 -9.44 -3.52
CA ILE A 77 2.94 -10.05 -2.26
C ILE A 77 4.11 -10.68 -1.50
N GLU A 78 5.05 -11.34 -2.19
CA GLU A 78 6.27 -11.88 -1.58
C GLU A 78 7.12 -10.79 -0.93
N ARG A 79 7.25 -9.60 -1.55
CA ARG A 79 7.92 -8.44 -0.91
C ARG A 79 7.18 -7.94 0.32
N TYR A 80 5.85 -7.91 0.30
CA TYR A 80 5.06 -7.53 1.47
C TYR A 80 5.25 -8.52 2.62
N TRP A 81 5.28 -9.82 2.30
CA TRP A 81 5.60 -10.86 3.28
C TRP A 81 6.99 -10.69 3.88
N GLN A 82 8.00 -10.35 3.08
CA GLN A 82 9.35 -10.05 3.57
C GLN A 82 9.33 -8.90 4.59
N VAL A 83 8.58 -7.83 4.33
CA VAL A 83 8.48 -6.70 5.28
C VAL A 83 7.80 -7.13 6.57
N ILE A 84 6.70 -7.90 6.48
CA ILE A 84 5.97 -8.40 7.65
C ILE A 84 6.88 -9.31 8.51
N SER A 85 7.61 -10.23 7.87
CA SER A 85 8.43 -11.23 8.54
C SER A 85 9.73 -10.64 9.12
N THR A 86 10.34 -9.66 8.44
CA THR A 86 11.62 -9.09 8.85
C THR A 86 11.49 -7.80 9.67
N GLY A 87 10.34 -7.11 9.59
CA GLY A 87 10.16 -5.79 10.18
C GLY A 87 11.02 -4.69 9.53
N LYS A 88 11.62 -4.95 8.36
CA LYS A 88 12.44 -3.97 7.62
C LYS A 88 11.68 -3.42 6.42
N PRO A 89 11.73 -2.10 6.16
CA PRO A 89 11.10 -1.51 4.99
C PRO A 89 11.82 -1.93 3.71
N ILE A 90 11.08 -1.94 2.58
CA ILE A 90 11.64 -2.20 1.25
C ILE A 90 11.09 -1.19 0.24
N GLN A 91 11.91 -0.87 -0.76
CA GLN A 91 11.53 -0.07 -1.92
C GLN A 91 11.87 -0.83 -3.20
N PHE A 92 11.02 -0.74 -4.21
CA PHE A 92 11.22 -1.40 -5.51
C PHE A 92 10.41 -0.72 -6.60
N LEU A 93 10.76 -0.96 -7.86
CA LEU A 93 9.96 -0.57 -9.02
C LEU A 93 9.12 -1.76 -9.51
N LEU A 94 7.83 -1.55 -9.82
CA LEU A 94 6.98 -2.65 -10.32
C LEU A 94 7.49 -3.25 -11.63
N ASN A 95 8.02 -2.42 -12.53
CA ASN A 95 8.51 -2.84 -13.84
C ASN A 95 9.72 -3.79 -13.72
N GLU A 96 10.49 -3.72 -12.62
CA GLU A 96 11.59 -4.65 -12.35
C GLU A 96 11.10 -6.02 -11.88
N LEU A 97 9.90 -6.07 -11.28
CA LEU A 97 9.34 -7.32 -10.78
C LEU A 97 8.78 -8.18 -11.91
N ASP A 98 8.26 -7.58 -12.99
CA ASP A 98 7.72 -8.34 -14.10
C ASP A 98 8.20 -7.84 -15.49
N PRO A 99 9.40 -8.25 -15.93
CA PRO A 99 9.97 -7.84 -17.21
C PRO A 99 9.26 -8.44 -18.43
N LEU A 100 8.33 -9.39 -18.24
CA LEU A 100 7.57 -10.06 -19.30
C LEU A 100 6.19 -9.43 -19.53
N SER A 101 5.79 -8.45 -18.70
CA SER A 101 4.63 -7.62 -18.99
C SER A 101 4.95 -6.79 -20.25
N LEU A 102 4.53 -7.28 -21.42
CA LEU A 102 4.65 -6.71 -22.77
C LEU A 102 4.12 -5.28 -22.91
N VAL A 103 3.61 -4.68 -21.85
CA VAL A 103 3.30 -3.27 -21.78
C VAL A 103 4.54 -2.58 -21.24
N ALA A 104 5.43 -2.17 -22.16
CA ALA A 104 6.32 -1.04 -21.95
C ALA A 104 5.44 0.21 -21.74
N THR A 105 4.72 0.30 -20.63
CA THR A 105 4.10 1.54 -20.22
C THR A 105 5.24 2.50 -19.93
N ALA A 106 5.21 3.70 -20.53
CA ALA A 106 6.09 4.84 -20.24
C ALA A 106 5.93 5.38 -18.80
N VAL A 107 5.45 4.54 -17.89
CA VAL A 107 5.15 4.83 -16.51
C VAL A 107 5.83 3.75 -15.66
N SER A 108 6.80 4.16 -14.87
CA SER A 108 7.43 3.32 -13.84
C SER A 108 6.73 3.57 -12.52
N VAL A 109 6.34 2.52 -11.80
CA VAL A 109 5.70 2.68 -10.48
C VAL A 109 6.72 2.37 -9.40
N SER A 110 7.09 3.39 -8.61
CA SER A 110 7.91 3.21 -7.41
C SER A 110 7.01 2.86 -6.24
N VAL A 111 7.37 1.80 -5.50
CA VAL A 111 6.60 1.30 -4.37
C VAL A 111 7.52 1.23 -3.15
N SER A 112 7.08 1.83 -2.05
CA SER A 112 7.71 1.74 -0.73
C SER A 112 6.76 1.03 0.23
N VAL A 113 7.27 0.06 0.96
CA VAL A 113 6.50 -0.74 1.93
C VAL A 113 7.18 -0.62 3.28
N ILE A 114 6.44 -0.13 4.25
CA ILE A 114 6.94 0.21 5.58
C ILE A 114 6.11 -0.57 6.61
N PRO A 115 6.76 -1.29 7.54
CA PRO A 115 6.04 -1.99 8.59
C PRO A 115 5.48 -0.98 9.61
N LEU A 116 4.18 -1.09 9.89
CA LEU A 116 3.47 -0.28 10.89
C LEU A 116 2.63 -1.23 11.75
N PHE A 117 3.29 -2.05 12.58
CA PHE A 117 2.66 -3.17 13.28
C PHE A 117 1.33 -2.79 13.97
N PRO A 118 0.22 -3.52 13.75
CA PRO A 118 0.11 -4.78 12.99
C PRO A 118 -0.16 -4.62 11.47
N THR A 119 -0.11 -3.39 10.95
CA THR A 119 -0.40 -3.02 9.56
C THR A 119 0.87 -2.82 8.72
N LEU A 120 0.68 -2.68 7.41
CA LEU A 120 1.69 -2.21 6.46
C LEU A 120 1.26 -0.87 5.89
N LEU A 121 2.20 0.07 5.82
CA LEU A 121 2.06 1.29 5.04
C LEU A 121 2.67 1.04 3.67
N VAL A 122 1.86 1.15 2.62
CA VAL A 122 2.31 1.09 1.23
C VAL A 122 2.16 2.47 0.62
N MET A 123 3.26 3.01 0.13
CA MET A 123 3.29 4.25 -0.64
C MET A 123 3.69 3.91 -2.07
N TYR A 124 3.01 4.49 -3.05
CA TYR A 124 3.39 4.32 -4.44
C TYR A 124 3.31 5.64 -5.22
N GLN A 125 4.16 5.75 -6.23
CA GLN A 125 4.25 6.93 -7.08
C GLN A 125 4.39 6.49 -8.54
N LEU A 126 3.57 7.09 -9.40
CA LEU A 126 3.65 6.93 -10.85
C LEU A 126 4.70 7.90 -11.40
N ASN A 127 5.81 7.37 -11.91
CA ASN A 127 6.85 8.14 -12.59
C ASN A 127 6.62 8.06 -14.09
N ARG A 128 6.14 9.14 -14.70
CA ARG A 128 6.08 9.27 -16.17
C ARG A 128 7.46 9.67 -16.66
N SER A 129 8.05 8.84 -17.52
CA SER A 129 9.32 9.11 -18.20
C SER A 129 9.11 9.95 -19.45
#